data_AF-A0A848UVN6-F1
#
_entry.id   AF-A0A848UVN6-F1
#
_cell.length_a   1.000
_cell.length_b   1.000
_cell.length_c   1.000
_cell.angle_alpha   90.00
_cell.angle_beta   90.00
_cell.angle_gamma   90.00
#
_symmetry.space_group_name_H-M   'P 1'
#
loop_
_entity.id
_entity.type
_entity.pdbx_description
1 polymer ?
#
loop_
_entity_poly.entity_id
_entity_poly.type
_entity_poly.pdbx_seq_one_letter_code
_entity_poly.pdbx_strand_id
1 'polypeptide(L)'
;MSFNYAKKSLIWSGLMMVGMLLVNLQSVQGQSVAREWNEVLLEAIRDDYARPTVHARNLLHTSISMFDAWAVYNDEAQPLLLSGNLSGYDVEFFGVPVPDDVHAAQEEAISYAAYR
;
A
#
# COMPACT_ATOMS: atom_id res chain seq x y z
N MET A 1 22.35 3.21 54.12
CA MET A 1 21.13 3.62 53.38
C MET A 1 21.38 3.87 51.88
N SER A 2 22.55 4.39 51.47
CA SER A 2 22.92 4.70 50.07
C SER A 2 22.91 3.50 49.08
N PHE A 3 23.31 2.30 49.51
CA PHE A 3 23.48 1.13 48.63
C PHE A 3 22.18 0.64 47.95
N ASN A 4 21.03 0.77 48.62
CA ASN A 4 19.73 0.37 48.06
C ASN A 4 19.20 1.36 47.02
N TYR A 5 19.57 2.64 47.11
CA TYR A 5 19.17 3.66 46.12
C TYR A 5 19.93 3.47 44.80
N ALA A 6 21.23 3.14 44.87
CA ALA A 6 22.03 2.87 43.67
C ALA A 6 21.51 1.65 42.89
N LYS A 7 21.14 0.55 43.57
CA LYS A 7 20.55 -0.63 42.93
C LYS A 7 19.19 -0.32 42.29
N LYS A 8 18.33 0.43 42.96
CA LYS A 8 17.03 0.85 42.39
C LYS A 8 17.25 1.72 41.14
N SER A 9 18.14 2.71 41.21
CA SER A 9 18.47 3.58 40.08
C SER A 9 18.97 2.79 38.85
N LEU A 10 19.80 1.78 39.06
CA LEU A 10 20.30 0.90 37.99
C LEU A 10 19.19 0.05 37.34
N ILE A 11 18.21 -0.39 38.13
CA ILE A 11 17.05 -1.13 37.64
C ILE A 11 16.14 -0.20 36.83
N TRP A 12 15.87 1.02 37.32
CA TRP A 12 15.05 2.00 36.61
C TRP A 12 15.71 2.46 35.31
N SER A 13 17.03 2.66 35.28
CA SER A 13 17.74 3.02 34.04
C SER A 13 17.76 1.88 33.03
N GLY A 14 17.94 0.63 33.48
CA GLY A 14 17.83 -0.55 32.63
C GLY A 14 16.43 -0.71 32.03
N LEU A 15 15.39 -0.49 32.83
CA LEU A 15 14.00 -0.59 32.39
C LEU A 15 13.62 0.53 31.41
N MET A 16 14.16 1.73 31.62
CA MET A 16 13.99 2.85 30.69
C MET A 16 14.73 2.61 29.36
N MET A 17 15.93 2.02 29.40
CA MET A 17 16.71 1.66 28.21
C MET A 17 16.05 0.55 27.40
N VAL A 18 15.51 -0.48 28.07
CA VAL A 18 14.71 -1.54 27.41
C VAL A 18 13.43 -0.96 26.81
N GLY A 19 12.76 -0.04 27.51
CA GLY A 19 11.62 0.70 26.95
C GLY A 19 11.98 1.48 25.68
N MET A 20 13.10 2.18 25.66
CA MET A 20 13.59 2.90 24.46
C MET A 20 13.95 1.95 23.30
N LEU A 21 14.55 0.79 23.58
CA LEU A 21 14.86 -0.22 22.57
C LEU A 21 13.59 -0.81 21.93
N LEU A 22 12.52 -1.01 22.71
CA LEU A 22 11.25 -1.53 22.22
C LEU A 22 10.47 -0.52 21.36
N VAL A 23 10.64 0.79 21.58
CA VAL A 23 10.01 1.84 20.74
C VAL A 23 10.61 1.92 19.34
N ASN A 24 11.89 1.56 19.17
CA ASN A 24 12.56 1.57 17.86
C ASN A 24 12.20 0.38 16.96
N LEU A 25 11.42 -0.59 17.45
CA LEU A 25 10.94 -1.75 16.69
C LEU A 25 9.60 -1.51 15.99
N GLN A 26 9.10 -0.27 15.96
CA GLN A 26 8.02 0.06 15.04
C GLN A 26 8.54 -0.14 13.62
N SER A 27 8.09 -1.24 13.00
CA SER A 27 8.36 -1.61 11.63
C SER A 27 8.20 -0.40 10.71
N VAL A 28 9.25 -0.06 9.98
CA VAL A 28 9.08 0.61 8.69
C VAL A 28 8.35 -0.39 7.82
N GLN A 29 7.02 -0.39 7.82
CA GLN A 29 6.26 -1.10 6.80
C GLN A 29 6.80 -0.60 5.46
N GLY A 30 7.32 -1.50 4.64
CA GLY A 30 7.79 -1.16 3.30
C GLY A 30 6.70 -0.38 2.56
N GLN A 31 7.11 0.53 1.67
CA GLN A 31 6.15 1.20 0.80
C GLN A 31 5.37 0.13 0.02
N SER A 32 4.05 0.28 -0.10
CA SER A 32 3.29 -0.65 -0.92
C SER A 32 3.63 -0.46 -2.39
N VAL A 33 3.53 -1.52 -3.19
CA VAL A 33 3.72 -1.45 -4.64
C VAL A 33 2.82 -0.38 -5.29
N ALA A 34 1.57 -0.23 -4.83
CA ALA A 34 0.68 0.83 -5.30
C ALA A 34 1.22 2.25 -5.00
N ARG A 35 1.91 2.43 -3.86
CA ARG A 35 2.58 3.70 -3.55
C ARG A 35 3.77 3.93 -4.48
N GLU A 36 4.58 2.91 -4.73
CA GLU A 36 5.73 3.03 -5.64
C GLU A 36 5.30 3.45 -7.05
N TRP A 37 4.23 2.84 -7.59
CA TRP A 37 3.66 3.23 -8.88
C TRP A 37 3.09 4.66 -8.88
N ASN A 38 2.47 5.09 -7.78
CA ASN A 38 2.03 6.47 -7.64
C ASN A 38 3.21 7.46 -7.68
N GLU A 39 4.33 7.15 -7.02
CA GLU A 39 5.52 8.01 -7.08
C GLU A 39 6.12 8.05 -8.50
N VAL A 40 6.15 6.92 -9.21
CA VAL A 40 6.58 6.86 -10.63
C VAL A 40 5.69 7.72 -11.52
N LEU A 41 4.36 7.64 -11.36
CA LEU A 41 3.42 8.45 -12.12
C LEU A 41 3.53 9.94 -11.78
N LEU A 42 3.69 10.28 -10.50
CA LEU A 42 3.89 11.67 -10.07
C LEU A 42 5.19 12.26 -10.61
N GLU A 43 6.26 11.46 -10.68
CA GLU A 43 7.51 11.90 -11.31
C GLU A 43 7.30 12.16 -12.81
N ALA A 44 6.61 11.26 -13.52
CA ALA A 44 6.28 11.48 -14.94
C ALA A 44 5.46 12.76 -15.17
N ILE A 45 4.55 13.11 -14.25
CA ILE A 45 3.77 14.35 -14.30
C ILE A 45 4.65 15.58 -14.08
N ARG A 46 5.66 15.51 -13.19
CA ARG A 46 6.60 16.61 -12.94
C ARG A 46 7.46 16.91 -14.17
N ASP A 47 7.78 15.88 -14.94
CA ASP A 47 8.59 15.97 -16.16
C ASP A 47 7.78 16.31 -17.44
N ASP A 48 6.45 16.34 -17.37
CA ASP A 48 5.55 16.67 -18.50
C ASP A 48 5.02 18.13 -18.44
N TYR A 49 4.40 18.57 -19.54
CA TYR A 49 3.75 19.86 -19.63
C TYR A 49 2.60 20.02 -18.63
N ALA A 50 2.37 21.26 -18.19
CA ALA A 50 1.25 21.61 -17.32
C ALA A 50 -0.11 21.41 -18.04
N ARG A 51 -0.72 20.25 -17.83
CA ARG A 51 -2.03 19.86 -18.40
C ARG A 51 -2.94 19.25 -17.30
N PRO A 52 -3.50 20.07 -16.39
CA PRO A 52 -4.15 19.56 -15.18
C PRO A 52 -5.26 18.54 -15.41
N THR A 53 -6.07 18.73 -16.46
CA THR A 53 -7.18 17.80 -16.78
C THR A 53 -6.71 16.47 -17.35
N VAL A 54 -5.57 16.44 -18.04
CA VAL A 54 -4.95 15.20 -18.55
C VAL A 54 -4.32 14.43 -17.39
N HIS A 55 -3.55 15.12 -16.55
CA HIS A 55 -2.90 14.53 -15.39
C HIS A 55 -3.90 13.96 -14.39
N ALA A 56 -4.97 14.70 -14.09
CA ALA A 56 -6.03 14.22 -13.21
C ALA A 56 -6.72 12.96 -13.77
N ARG A 57 -6.93 12.90 -15.09
CA ARG A 57 -7.50 11.72 -15.75
C ARG A 57 -6.55 10.52 -15.68
N ASN A 58 -5.27 10.72 -15.94
CA ASN A 58 -4.27 9.65 -15.88
C ASN A 58 -4.14 9.09 -14.47
N LEU A 59 -4.12 9.97 -13.45
CA LEU A 59 -4.13 9.58 -12.04
C LEU A 59 -5.38 8.76 -11.69
N LEU A 60 -6.55 9.21 -12.13
CA LEU A 60 -7.80 8.49 -11.89
C LEU A 60 -7.77 7.08 -12.51
N HIS A 61 -7.44 6.97 -13.80
CA HIS A 61 -7.43 5.67 -14.48
C HIS A 61 -6.41 4.71 -13.88
N THR A 62 -5.19 5.17 -13.61
CA THR A 62 -4.15 4.33 -13.00
C THR A 62 -4.59 3.86 -11.60
N SER A 63 -5.19 4.75 -10.81
CA SER A 63 -5.68 4.41 -9.47
C SER A 63 -6.80 3.37 -9.51
N ILE A 64 -7.75 3.52 -10.44
CA ILE A 64 -8.83 2.54 -10.63
C ILE A 64 -8.27 1.19 -11.06
N SER A 65 -7.36 1.16 -12.04
CA SER A 65 -6.74 -0.08 -12.51
C SER A 65 -5.99 -0.81 -11.40
N MET A 66 -5.21 -0.09 -10.58
CA MET A 66 -4.54 -0.68 -9.42
C MET A 66 -5.53 -1.17 -8.35
N PHE A 67 -6.60 -0.41 -8.07
CA PHE A 67 -7.62 -0.80 -7.10
C PHE A 67 -8.35 -2.08 -7.51
N ASP A 68 -8.79 -2.16 -8.77
CA ASP A 68 -9.46 -3.36 -9.27
C ASP A 68 -8.52 -4.56 -9.27
N ALA A 69 -7.26 -4.39 -9.67
CA ALA A 69 -6.24 -5.45 -9.63
C ALA A 69 -5.97 -5.99 -8.22
N TRP A 70 -6.11 -5.15 -7.19
CA TRP A 70 -6.03 -5.56 -5.79
C TRP A 70 -7.33 -6.21 -5.31
N ALA A 71 -8.48 -5.62 -5.66
CA ALA A 71 -9.80 -5.99 -5.18
C ALA A 71 -10.24 -7.37 -5.67
N VAL A 72 -9.79 -7.85 -6.83
CA VAL A 72 -10.14 -9.19 -7.33
C VAL A 72 -9.66 -10.33 -6.43
N TYR A 73 -8.70 -10.09 -5.54
CA TYR A 73 -8.23 -11.05 -4.56
C TYR A 73 -8.72 -10.78 -3.13
N ASN A 74 -9.64 -9.82 -2.95
CA ASN A 74 -10.16 -9.43 -1.64
C ASN A 74 -11.64 -9.80 -1.54
N ASP A 75 -12.01 -10.53 -0.48
CA ASP A 75 -13.38 -11.05 -0.31
C ASP A 75 -14.42 -9.97 0.01
N GLU A 76 -14.00 -8.80 0.50
CA GLU A 76 -14.89 -7.70 0.91
C GLU A 76 -14.92 -6.56 -0.11
N ALA A 77 -13.85 -6.37 -0.88
CA ALA A 77 -13.74 -5.27 -1.82
C ALA A 77 -14.58 -5.50 -3.08
N GLN A 78 -15.26 -4.46 -3.53
CA GLN A 78 -15.99 -4.48 -4.80
C GLN A 78 -15.18 -3.72 -5.87
N PRO A 79 -14.67 -4.39 -6.91
CA PRO A 79 -13.99 -3.72 -8.02
C PRO A 79 -14.89 -2.70 -8.71
N LEU A 80 -14.34 -1.61 -9.23
CA LEU A 80 -15.11 -0.56 -9.88
C LEU A 80 -15.43 -0.90 -11.34
N LEU A 81 -14.43 -1.30 -12.13
CA LEU A 81 -14.59 -1.67 -13.54
C LEU A 81 -15.08 -3.12 -13.68
N LEU A 82 -14.55 -4.01 -12.85
CA LEU A 82 -14.81 -5.45 -12.92
C LEU A 82 -16.07 -5.90 -12.17
N SER A 83 -16.86 -5.00 -11.59
CA SER A 83 -18.10 -5.35 -10.86
C SER A 83 -19.30 -5.70 -11.74
N GLY A 84 -19.15 -5.72 -13.06
CA GLY A 84 -20.15 -6.22 -14.00
C GLY A 84 -20.97 -5.16 -14.72
N ASN A 85 -21.20 -3.97 -14.14
CA ASN A 85 -21.79 -2.83 -14.85
C ASN A 85 -21.23 -1.51 -14.34
N LEU A 86 -20.52 -0.79 -15.21
CA LEU A 86 -20.08 0.58 -14.92
C LEU A 86 -20.67 1.55 -15.95
N SER A 87 -21.55 2.45 -15.50
CA SER A 87 -22.17 3.49 -16.34
C SER A 87 -22.81 2.94 -17.63
N GLY A 88 -23.45 1.77 -17.55
CA GLY A 88 -24.12 1.14 -18.70
C GLY A 88 -23.19 0.34 -19.62
N TYR A 89 -21.92 0.16 -19.25
CA TYR A 89 -21.02 -0.78 -19.90
C TYR A 89 -20.95 -2.07 -19.09
N ASP A 90 -21.37 -3.17 -19.71
CA ASP A 90 -21.23 -4.50 -19.13
C ASP A 90 -19.81 -5.00 -19.35
N VAL A 91 -19.15 -5.38 -18.25
CA VAL A 91 -17.80 -5.95 -18.27
C VAL A 91 -17.93 -7.39 -17.80
N GLU A 92 -17.70 -8.32 -18.72
CA GLU A 92 -17.70 -9.74 -18.39
C GLU A 92 -16.40 -10.08 -17.65
N PHE A 93 -16.53 -10.40 -16.36
CA PHE A 93 -15.42 -10.80 -15.52
C PHE A 93 -15.80 -12.07 -14.74
N PHE A 94 -15.02 -13.13 -14.93
CA PHE A 94 -15.29 -14.46 -14.36
C PHE A 94 -14.48 -14.76 -13.09
N GLY A 95 -13.78 -13.76 -12.55
CA GLY A 95 -12.85 -13.94 -11.45
C GLY A 95 -11.46 -14.39 -11.90
N VAL A 96 -10.60 -14.60 -10.91
CA VAL A 96 -9.22 -15.07 -11.06
C VAL A 96 -9.02 -16.32 -10.20
N PRO A 97 -8.09 -17.22 -10.56
CA PRO A 97 -7.77 -18.36 -9.70
C PRO A 97 -7.25 -17.87 -8.34
N VAL A 98 -7.65 -18.56 -7.26
CA VAL A 98 -7.20 -18.26 -5.91
C VAL A 98 -5.73 -18.70 -5.77
N PRO A 99 -4.79 -17.77 -5.52
CA PRO A 99 -3.38 -18.10 -5.36
C PRO A 99 -3.06 -18.61 -3.95
N ASP A 100 -1.93 -19.30 -3.80
CA ASP A 100 -1.42 -19.71 -2.48
C ASP A 100 -0.97 -18.50 -1.65
N ASP A 101 -0.40 -17.48 -2.32
CA ASP A 101 0.01 -16.22 -1.71
C ASP A 101 -0.77 -15.05 -2.36
N VAL A 102 -1.83 -14.63 -1.65
CA VAL A 102 -2.69 -13.52 -2.07
C VAL A 102 -1.93 -12.19 -2.13
N HIS A 103 -1.01 -11.95 -1.21
CA HIS A 103 -0.28 -10.68 -1.17
C HIS A 103 0.66 -10.55 -2.37
N ALA A 104 1.43 -11.60 -2.66
CA ALA A 104 2.30 -11.61 -3.83
C ALA A 104 1.50 -11.45 -5.15
N ALA A 105 0.36 -12.13 -5.27
CA ALA A 105 -0.52 -12.01 -6.44
C ALA A 105 -1.12 -10.60 -6.58
N GLN A 106 -1.47 -9.94 -5.47
CA GLN A 106 -1.92 -8.55 -5.47
C GLN A 106 -0.80 -7.61 -5.96
N GLU A 107 0.42 -7.75 -5.45
CA GLU A 107 1.56 -6.93 -5.86
C GLU A 107 1.91 -7.10 -7.34
N GLU A 108 1.87 -8.33 -7.85
CA GLU A 108 2.08 -8.64 -9.27
C GLU A 108 0.97 -8.02 -10.14
N ALA A 109 -0.30 -8.22 -9.77
CA ALA A 109 -1.44 -7.71 -10.52
C ALA A 109 -1.46 -6.18 -10.56
N ILE A 110 -1.21 -5.51 -9.42
CA ILE A 110 -1.06 -4.05 -9.35
C ILE A 110 0.05 -3.60 -10.29
N SER A 111 1.20 -4.27 -10.26
CA SER A 111 2.35 -3.90 -11.11
C SER A 111 2.06 -4.04 -12.59
N TYR A 112 1.40 -5.12 -12.98
CA TYR A 112 1.00 -5.33 -14.36
C TYR A 112 -0.04 -4.29 -14.80
N ALA A 113 -1.02 -3.98 -13.95
CA ALA A 113 -2.06 -3.00 -14.23
C ALA A 113 -1.51 -1.57 -14.36
N ALA A 114 -0.51 -1.20 -13.55
CA ALA A 114 0.11 0.14 -13.59
C ALA A 114 1.09 0.31 -14.76
N TYR A 115 1.76 -0.77 -15.19
CA TYR A 115 2.73 -0.74 -16.29
C TYR A 115 2.10 -0.64 -17.70
N ARG A 116 0.87 -1.12 -17.86
CA ARG A 116 0.20 -1.33 -19.17
C ARG A 116 -0.65 -0.15 -19.62
#